data_AF-A0A971Z178-F1
#
_entry.id   AF-A0A971Z178-F1
#
_cell.length_a   1.000
_cell.length_b   1.000
_cell.length_c   1.000
_cell.angle_alpha   90.00
_cell.angle_beta   90.00
_cell.angle_gamma   90.00
#
_symmetry.space_group_name_H-M   'P 1'
#
loop_
_entity.id
_entity.type
_entity.pdbx_description
1 polymer ?
#
loop_
_entity_poly.entity_id
_entity_poly.type
_entity_poly.pdbx_seq_one_letter_code
_entity_poly.pdbx_strand_id
1 'polypeptide(L)'
;MKTYFKYVVLLMFLGLAAQAQANAQLAQSLHELRSEGYRAATYLLIDNNLYERIREPGNREAYNDALGNMERSLRQLDNPSDLRSPYGQFVRLIRELETQTEDEAHYHLATVNQIMMAHAEFDKAVAARYDSLTDEIDQALLTLHQQSLETNQILLLYQNNMFSSIGVYFLEPTEGMFRNLDTSIVSRANTLKTLLPELSAALQNLDKQYGFIQPRLLDHHTDWVPTIAAFYLLRNTATLNQIARDQAQRS
;
A
#
# COMPACT_ATOMS: atom_id res chain seq x y z
N MET A 1 -27.00 23.34 39.35
CA MET A 1 -25.56 23.02 39.15
C MET A 1 -25.30 21.58 38.72
N LYS A 2 -25.84 20.54 39.39
CA LYS A 2 -25.62 19.12 39.01
C LYS A 2 -26.07 18.73 37.59
N THR A 3 -27.11 19.36 37.05
CA THR A 3 -27.66 19.04 35.72
C THR A 3 -26.79 19.57 34.58
N TYR A 4 -26.29 20.81 34.69
CA TYR A 4 -25.38 21.41 33.70
C TYR A 4 -24.04 20.68 33.61
N PHE A 5 -23.53 20.18 34.74
CA PHE A 5 -22.31 19.36 34.76
C PHE A 5 -22.47 18.07 33.93
N LYS A 6 -23.63 17.40 33.99
CA LYS A 6 -23.91 16.20 33.18
C LYS A 6 -23.93 16.51 31.68
N TYR A 7 -24.53 17.63 31.28
CA TYR A 7 -24.56 18.03 29.86
C TYR A 7 -23.17 18.43 29.34
N VAL A 8 -22.38 19.13 30.15
CA VAL A 8 -21.01 19.52 29.80
C VAL A 8 -20.11 18.29 29.65
N VAL A 9 -20.23 17.30 30.55
CA VAL A 9 -19.50 16.04 30.46
C VAL A 9 -19.94 15.22 29.23
N LEU A 10 -21.26 15.14 28.96
CA LEU A 10 -21.78 14.45 27.78
C LEU A 10 -21.27 15.09 26.48
N LEU A 11 -21.24 16.43 26.40
CA LEU A 11 -20.72 17.16 25.25
C LEU A 11 -19.22 16.93 25.04
N MET A 12 -18.43 16.84 26.13
CA MET A 12 -17.02 16.48 26.02
C MET A 12 -16.83 15.06 25.48
N PHE A 13 -17.61 14.08 25.94
CA PHE A 13 -17.53 12.72 25.41
C PHE A 13 -17.95 12.62 23.94
N LEU A 14 -18.97 13.37 23.53
CA LEU A 14 -19.39 13.43 22.12
C LEU A 14 -18.31 14.08 21.24
N GLY A 15 -17.66 15.14 21.72
CA GLY A 15 -16.54 15.78 21.01
C GLY A 15 -15.35 14.85 20.82
N LEU A 16 -14.98 14.10 21.87
CA LEU A 16 -13.88 13.13 21.81
C LEU A 16 -14.19 11.96 20.85
N ALA A 17 -15.43 11.45 20.87
CA ALA A 17 -15.85 10.39 19.95
C ALA A 17 -15.82 10.86 18.49
N ALA A 18 -16.32 12.06 18.20
CA ALA A 18 -16.28 12.63 16.85
C ALA A 18 -14.84 12.84 16.33
N GLN A 19 -13.92 13.24 17.22
CA GLN A 19 -12.51 13.40 16.87
C GLN A 19 -11.83 12.06 16.59
N ALA A 20 -12.06 11.04 17.43
CA ALA A 20 -11.52 9.69 17.21
C ALA A 20 -11.98 9.11 15.86
N GLN A 21 -13.26 9.27 15.54
CA GLN A 21 -13.81 8.85 14.24
C GLN A 21 -13.17 9.62 13.07
N ALA A 22 -13.00 10.93 13.19
CA ALA A 22 -12.35 11.75 12.16
C ALA A 22 -10.89 11.32 11.92
N ASN A 23 -10.16 11.01 13.00
CA ASN A 23 -8.79 10.54 12.93
C ASN A 23 -8.68 9.15 12.29
N ALA A 24 -9.58 8.23 12.65
CA ALA A 24 -9.65 6.90 12.03
C ALA A 24 -9.92 7.01 10.52
N GLN A 25 -10.85 7.88 10.12
CA GLN A 25 -11.18 8.10 8.71
C GLN A 25 -10.00 8.73 7.95
N LEU A 26 -9.31 9.70 8.55
CA LEU A 26 -8.12 10.33 7.96
C LEU A 26 -6.98 9.30 7.81
N ALA A 27 -6.72 8.51 8.83
CA ALA A 27 -5.71 7.44 8.80
C ALA A 27 -6.02 6.42 7.70
N GLN A 28 -7.29 6.01 7.56
CA GLN A 28 -7.74 5.15 6.47
C GLN A 28 -7.47 5.78 5.09
N SER A 29 -7.81 7.05 4.90
CA SER A 29 -7.57 7.74 3.62
C SER A 29 -6.09 7.85 3.27
N LEU A 30 -5.23 8.12 4.26
CA LEU A 30 -3.77 8.14 4.07
C LEU A 30 -3.23 6.74 3.77
N HIS A 31 -3.70 5.70 4.47
CA HIS A 31 -3.31 4.32 4.21
C HIS A 31 -3.71 3.86 2.80
N GLU A 32 -4.95 4.13 2.37
CA GLU A 32 -5.39 3.81 1.02
C GLU A 32 -4.59 4.54 -0.06
N LEU A 33 -4.22 5.80 0.19
CA LEU A 33 -3.36 6.57 -0.70
C LEU A 33 -1.98 5.91 -0.86
N ARG A 34 -1.39 5.40 0.23
CA ARG A 34 -0.14 4.61 0.16
C ARG A 34 -0.34 3.32 -0.62
N SER A 35 -1.40 2.58 -0.31
CA SER A 35 -1.71 1.29 -0.96
C SER A 35 -1.89 1.43 -2.48
N GLU A 36 -2.55 2.49 -2.94
CA GLU A 36 -2.66 2.80 -4.38
C GLU A 36 -1.31 3.18 -5.01
N GLY A 37 -0.43 3.87 -4.26
CA GLY A 37 0.95 4.12 -4.70
C GLY A 37 1.73 2.83 -4.96
N TYR A 38 1.66 1.86 -4.04
CA TYR A 38 2.28 0.55 -4.24
C TYR A 38 1.64 -0.23 -5.40
N ARG A 39 0.31 -0.16 -5.58
CA ARG A 39 -0.38 -0.78 -6.72
C ARG A 39 0.11 -0.19 -8.04
N ALA A 40 0.22 1.13 -8.13
CA ALA A 40 0.74 1.82 -9.31
C ALA A 40 2.18 1.39 -9.62
N ALA A 41 3.07 1.41 -8.62
CA ALA A 41 4.46 1.00 -8.78
C ALA A 41 4.59 -0.48 -9.20
N THR A 42 3.79 -1.37 -8.61
CA THR A 42 3.79 -2.81 -8.94
C THR A 42 3.43 -3.03 -10.40
N TYR A 43 2.29 -2.51 -10.86
CA TYR A 43 1.86 -2.71 -12.24
C TYR A 43 2.74 -2.00 -13.26
N LEU A 44 3.37 -0.88 -12.89
CA LEU A 44 4.39 -0.24 -13.71
C LEU A 44 5.61 -1.15 -13.94
N LEU A 45 6.10 -1.82 -12.88
CA LEU A 45 7.20 -2.77 -13.01
C LEU A 45 6.81 -3.97 -13.89
N ILE A 46 5.59 -4.48 -13.75
CA ILE A 46 5.10 -5.58 -14.60
C ILE A 46 4.97 -5.12 -16.07
N ASP A 47 4.40 -3.94 -16.35
CA ASP A 47 4.26 -3.40 -17.73
C ASP A 47 5.60 -3.14 -18.42
N ASN A 48 6.66 -2.91 -17.65
CA ASN A 48 8.00 -2.61 -18.14
C ASN A 48 8.98 -3.76 -17.91
N ASN A 49 8.45 -4.96 -17.64
CA ASN A 49 9.23 -6.17 -17.53
C ASN A 49 9.82 -6.55 -18.90
N LEU A 50 11.14 -6.46 -19.03
CA LEU A 50 11.87 -6.79 -20.26
C LEU A 50 11.93 -8.30 -20.58
N TYR A 51 11.60 -9.16 -19.61
CA TYR A 51 11.61 -10.62 -19.79
C TYR A 51 10.27 -11.16 -20.32
N GLU A 52 9.19 -10.37 -20.21
CA GLU A 52 7.92 -10.68 -20.85
C GLU A 52 7.92 -10.19 -22.29
N ARG A 53 7.82 -11.12 -23.24
CA ARG A 53 7.82 -10.80 -24.68
C ARG A 53 6.55 -10.11 -25.17
N ILE A 54 5.48 -10.14 -24.38
CA ILE A 54 4.18 -9.56 -24.72
C ILE A 54 3.76 -8.68 -23.55
N ARG A 55 3.70 -7.37 -23.78
CA ARG A 55 3.09 -6.46 -22.81
C ARG A 55 1.59 -6.71 -22.78
N GLU A 56 1.05 -7.04 -21.60
CA GLU A 56 -0.39 -7.14 -21.40
C GLU A 56 -0.98 -5.73 -21.19
N PRO A 57 -1.89 -5.24 -22.06
CA PRO A 57 -2.47 -3.89 -21.94
C PRO A 57 -3.11 -3.61 -20.58
N GLY A 58 -3.61 -4.66 -19.90
CA GLY A 58 -4.25 -4.55 -18.59
C GLY A 58 -3.32 -4.03 -17.48
N ASN A 59 -1.99 -4.20 -17.58
CA ASN A 59 -1.06 -3.68 -16.58
C ASN A 59 -0.99 -2.15 -16.64
N ARG A 60 -0.95 -1.59 -17.85
CA ARG A 60 -0.97 -0.16 -18.10
C ARG A 60 -2.25 0.49 -17.63
N GLU A 61 -3.39 -0.13 -17.92
CA GLU A 61 -4.69 0.30 -17.41
C GLU A 61 -4.69 0.28 -15.87
N ALA A 62 -4.21 -0.80 -15.25
CA ALA A 62 -4.24 -0.96 -13.80
C ALA A 62 -3.39 0.06 -13.03
N TYR A 63 -2.18 0.42 -13.50
CA TYR A 63 -1.42 1.48 -12.85
C TYR A 63 -2.01 2.87 -13.12
N ASN A 64 -2.58 3.13 -14.31
CA ASN A 64 -3.25 4.40 -14.59
C ASN A 64 -4.51 4.60 -13.72
N ASP A 65 -5.28 3.54 -13.52
CA ASP A 65 -6.42 3.54 -12.59
C ASP A 65 -5.96 3.81 -11.16
N ALA A 66 -4.83 3.23 -10.73
CA ALA A 66 -4.26 3.49 -9.41
C ALA A 66 -3.85 4.96 -9.25
N LEU A 67 -3.18 5.55 -10.25
CA LEU A 67 -2.85 6.98 -10.25
C LEU A 67 -4.11 7.87 -10.20
N GLY A 68 -5.18 7.48 -10.89
CA GLY A 68 -6.48 8.16 -10.84
C GLY A 68 -7.15 8.06 -9.47
N ASN A 69 -6.99 6.93 -8.76
CA ASN A 69 -7.44 6.77 -7.38
C ASN A 69 -6.65 7.67 -6.44
N MET A 70 -5.32 7.70 -6.56
CA MET A 70 -4.45 8.59 -5.77
C MET A 70 -4.82 10.07 -5.96
N GLU A 71 -5.04 10.50 -7.20
CA GLU A 71 -5.49 11.87 -7.51
C GLU A 71 -6.81 12.21 -6.80
N ARG A 72 -7.78 11.29 -6.83
CA ARG A 72 -9.07 11.48 -6.13
C ARG A 72 -8.88 11.58 -4.62
N SER A 73 -8.06 10.72 -4.03
CA SER A 73 -7.75 10.74 -2.60
C SER A 73 -7.03 12.03 -2.20
N LEU A 74 -6.08 12.52 -2.99
CA LEU A 74 -5.40 13.80 -2.73
C LEU A 74 -6.38 14.98 -2.73
N ARG A 75 -7.35 15.00 -3.65
CA ARG A 75 -8.40 16.03 -3.65
C ARG A 75 -9.29 15.96 -2.42
N GLN A 76 -9.61 14.76 -1.94
CA GLN A 76 -10.38 14.58 -0.70
C GLN A 76 -9.61 15.06 0.54
N LEU A 77 -8.27 15.00 0.51
CA LEU A 77 -7.38 15.51 1.54
C LEU A 77 -7.08 17.03 1.41
N ASP A 78 -7.77 17.74 0.51
CA ASP A 78 -7.58 19.16 0.20
C ASP A 78 -6.20 19.50 -0.42
N ASN A 79 -5.66 18.57 -1.23
CA ASN A 79 -4.41 18.74 -2.01
C ASN A 79 -3.23 19.32 -1.21
N PRO A 80 -2.85 18.70 -0.08
CA PRO A 80 -1.78 19.23 0.76
C PRO A 80 -0.47 19.28 -0.03
N SER A 81 0.20 20.43 -0.03
CA SER A 81 1.34 20.71 -0.92
C SER A 81 2.51 19.73 -0.79
N ASP A 82 2.76 19.26 0.42
CA ASP A 82 3.78 18.28 0.79
C ASP A 82 3.48 16.87 0.27
N LEU A 83 2.22 16.53 -0.02
CA LEU A 83 1.87 15.30 -0.75
C LEU A 83 1.74 15.55 -2.26
N ARG A 84 1.23 16.73 -2.64
CA ARG A 84 0.97 17.07 -4.05
C ARG A 84 2.26 17.14 -4.86
N SER A 85 3.32 17.72 -4.30
CA SER A 85 4.61 17.84 -4.97
C SER A 85 5.25 16.49 -5.30
N PRO A 86 5.48 15.57 -4.33
CA PRO A 86 6.05 14.25 -4.64
C PRO A 86 5.12 13.40 -5.52
N TYR A 87 3.79 13.50 -5.36
CA TYR A 87 2.85 12.85 -6.29
C TYR A 87 3.01 13.34 -7.73
N GLY A 88 3.10 14.67 -7.93
CA GLY A 88 3.29 15.25 -9.25
C GLY A 88 4.62 14.82 -9.89
N GLN A 89 5.68 14.69 -9.10
CA GLN A 89 6.97 14.17 -9.54
C GLN A 89 6.85 12.70 -10.00
N PHE A 90 6.20 11.86 -9.19
CA PHE A 90 5.95 10.45 -9.50
C PHE A 90 5.17 10.29 -10.81
N VAL A 91 4.05 11.01 -10.96
CA VAL A 91 3.24 10.97 -12.19
C VAL A 91 4.03 11.49 -13.40
N ARG A 92 4.79 12.58 -13.26
CA ARG A 92 5.55 13.17 -14.37
C ARG A 92 6.54 12.16 -14.95
N LEU A 93 7.30 11.47 -14.10
CA LEU A 93 8.27 10.47 -14.54
C LEU A 93 7.60 9.28 -15.23
N ILE A 94 6.43 8.85 -14.76
CA ILE A 94 5.64 7.80 -15.44
C ILE A 94 5.22 8.26 -16.84
N ARG A 95 4.73 9.51 -16.98
CA ARG A 95 4.35 10.05 -18.29
C ARG A 95 5.55 10.20 -19.22
N GLU A 96 6.71 10.54 -18.69
CA GLU A 96 7.96 10.58 -19.45
C GLU A 96 8.32 9.20 -20.00
N LEU A 97 8.26 8.16 -19.15
CA LEU A 97 8.47 6.77 -19.57
C LEU A 97 7.50 6.35 -20.68
N GLU A 98 6.22 6.71 -20.58
CA GLU A 98 5.20 6.37 -21.60
C GLU A 98 5.45 7.02 -22.97
N THR A 99 6.26 8.08 -23.04
CA THR A 99 6.63 8.76 -24.29
C THR A 99 7.92 8.24 -24.92
N GLN A 100 8.68 7.41 -24.21
CA GLN A 100 9.92 6.82 -24.72
C GLN A 100 9.63 5.72 -25.74
N THR A 101 10.51 5.58 -26.74
CA THR A 101 10.37 4.56 -27.78
C THR A 101 11.01 3.24 -27.35
N GLU A 102 10.54 2.10 -27.89
CA GLU A 102 11.08 0.77 -27.53
C GLU A 102 12.60 0.64 -27.74
N ASP A 103 13.16 1.38 -28.70
CA ASP A 103 14.60 1.40 -29.02
C ASP A 103 15.47 2.03 -27.91
N GLU A 104 14.86 2.71 -26.93
CA GLU A 104 15.52 3.42 -25.82
C GLU A 104 15.59 2.59 -24.53
N ALA A 105 15.63 1.26 -24.63
CA ALA A 105 15.57 0.32 -23.50
C ALA A 105 16.49 0.66 -22.29
N HIS A 106 17.67 1.24 -22.51
CA HIS A 106 18.55 1.68 -21.43
C HIS A 106 18.00 2.88 -20.65
N TYR A 107 17.39 3.84 -21.36
CA TYR A 107 16.70 4.98 -20.75
C TYR A 107 15.46 4.53 -19.99
N HIS A 108 14.75 3.50 -20.46
CA HIS A 108 13.62 2.93 -19.71
C HIS A 108 14.05 2.50 -18.31
N LEU A 109 15.13 1.71 -18.15
CA LEU A 109 15.58 1.24 -16.83
C LEU A 109 15.99 2.38 -15.90
N ALA A 110 16.72 3.38 -16.42
CA ALA A 110 17.07 4.57 -15.64
C ALA A 110 15.82 5.34 -15.19
N THR A 111 14.84 5.49 -16.09
CA THR A 111 13.58 6.18 -15.81
C THR A 111 12.73 5.39 -14.81
N VAL A 112 12.62 4.07 -14.94
CA VAL A 112 11.92 3.21 -13.96
C VAL A 112 12.60 3.32 -12.59
N ASN A 113 13.93 3.33 -12.53
CA ASN A 113 14.63 3.53 -11.26
C ASN A 113 14.31 4.89 -10.62
N GLN A 114 14.24 5.97 -11.40
CA GLN A 114 13.81 7.29 -10.92
C GLN A 114 12.33 7.29 -10.47
N ILE A 115 11.45 6.56 -11.18
CA ILE A 115 10.06 6.41 -10.79
C ILE A 115 9.95 5.71 -9.43
N MET A 116 10.75 4.66 -9.19
CA MET A 116 10.78 3.97 -7.90
C MET A 116 11.29 4.85 -6.76
N MET A 117 12.27 5.72 -7.02
CA MET A 117 12.69 6.74 -6.05
C MET A 117 11.56 7.72 -5.73
N ALA A 118 10.88 8.24 -6.76
CA ALA A 118 9.76 9.18 -6.58
C ALA A 118 8.56 8.55 -5.87
N HIS A 119 8.27 7.26 -6.14
CA HIS A 119 7.28 6.49 -5.38
C HIS A 119 7.64 6.42 -3.89
N ALA A 120 8.89 6.10 -3.57
CA ALA A 120 9.36 6.03 -2.19
C ALA A 120 9.31 7.40 -1.48
N GLU A 121 9.69 8.49 -2.15
CA GLU A 121 9.56 9.85 -1.62
C GLU A 121 8.10 10.21 -1.33
N PHE A 122 7.19 9.85 -2.24
CA PHE A 122 5.76 10.02 -2.03
C PHE A 122 5.25 9.18 -0.85
N ASP A 123 5.58 7.88 -0.80
CA ASP A 123 5.16 7.00 0.29
C ASP A 123 5.65 7.51 1.65
N LYS A 124 6.89 7.99 1.72
CA LYS A 124 7.48 8.59 2.93
C LYS A 124 6.74 9.86 3.36
N ALA A 125 6.34 10.72 2.42
CA ALA A 125 5.56 11.92 2.72
C ALA A 125 4.18 11.57 3.29
N VAL A 126 3.51 10.57 2.72
CA VAL A 126 2.21 10.10 3.24
C VAL A 126 2.39 9.40 4.59
N ALA A 127 3.44 8.59 4.75
CA ALA A 127 3.77 7.91 6.01
C ALA A 127 3.97 8.92 7.15
N ALA A 128 4.71 10.01 6.93
CA ALA A 128 4.95 11.02 7.96
C ALA A 128 3.64 11.64 8.50
N ARG A 129 2.61 11.80 7.66
CA ARG A 129 1.27 12.25 8.08
C ARG A 129 0.46 11.15 8.76
N TYR A 130 0.62 9.92 8.30
CA TYR A 130 -0.04 8.77 8.89
C TYR A 130 0.48 8.50 10.31
N ASP A 131 1.79 8.62 10.52
CA ASP A 131 2.46 8.36 11.79
C ASP A 131 2.00 9.31 12.90
N SER A 132 1.55 10.53 12.59
CA SER A 132 0.97 11.43 13.60
C SER A 132 -0.40 10.99 14.12
N LEU A 133 -1.02 9.96 13.50
CA LEU A 133 -2.35 9.46 13.86
C LEU A 133 -2.30 8.08 14.53
N THR A 134 -1.14 7.42 14.58
CA THR A 134 -1.06 6.00 14.99
C THR A 134 -1.44 5.77 16.44
N ASP A 135 -1.18 6.75 17.31
CA ASP A 135 -1.56 6.68 18.73
C ASP A 135 -3.04 7.01 18.97
N GLU A 136 -3.74 7.49 17.93
CA GLU A 136 -5.12 7.99 17.99
C GLU A 136 -6.12 7.04 17.32
N ILE A 137 -5.67 5.93 16.74
CA ILE A 137 -6.51 4.93 16.07
C ILE A 137 -6.54 3.60 16.83
N ASP A 138 -7.61 2.84 16.62
CA ASP A 138 -7.77 1.52 17.22
C ASP A 138 -6.70 0.51 16.76
N GLN A 139 -6.31 -0.38 17.66
CA GLN A 139 -5.26 -1.37 17.41
C GLN A 139 -5.62 -2.31 16.24
N ALA A 140 -6.88 -2.68 16.07
CA ALA A 140 -7.29 -3.53 14.95
C ALA A 140 -7.13 -2.80 13.62
N LEU A 141 -7.50 -1.52 13.55
CA LEU A 141 -7.32 -0.69 12.36
C LEU A 141 -5.83 -0.53 12.02
N LEU A 142 -5.01 -0.20 13.00
CA LEU A 142 -3.55 -0.12 12.82
C LEU A 142 -2.96 -1.43 12.30
N THR A 143 -3.40 -2.57 12.86
CA THR A 143 -2.90 -3.89 12.47
C THR A 143 -3.31 -4.25 11.04
N LEU A 144 -4.53 -3.88 10.62
CA LEU A 144 -5.01 -4.06 9.24
C LEU A 144 -4.20 -3.23 8.24
N HIS A 145 -3.93 -1.97 8.57
CA HIS A 145 -3.10 -1.09 7.75
C HIS A 145 -1.69 -1.67 7.57
N GLN A 146 -1.05 -2.09 8.66
CA GLN A 146 0.29 -2.68 8.63
C GLN A 146 0.31 -3.98 7.79
N GLN A 147 -0.70 -4.86 7.94
CA GLN A 147 -0.79 -6.09 7.15
C GLN A 147 -0.91 -5.78 5.66
N SER A 148 -1.77 -4.83 5.28
CA SER A 148 -1.96 -4.44 3.88
C SER A 148 -0.70 -3.80 3.30
N LEU A 149 -0.04 -2.94 4.06
CA LEU A 149 1.18 -2.27 3.64
C LEU A 149 2.33 -3.26 3.42
N GLU A 150 2.60 -4.14 4.39
CA GLU A 150 3.67 -5.15 4.26
C GLU A 150 3.40 -6.13 3.11
N THR A 151 2.13 -6.48 2.87
CA THR A 151 1.74 -7.31 1.72
C THR A 151 2.01 -6.60 0.39
N ASN A 152 1.79 -5.28 0.31
CA ASN A 152 2.16 -4.49 -0.86
C ASN A 152 3.69 -4.36 -1.02
N GLN A 153 4.42 -4.18 0.09
CA GLN A 153 5.88 -4.04 0.08
C GLN A 153 6.58 -5.33 -0.35
N ILE A 154 6.17 -6.50 0.17
CA ILE A 154 6.78 -7.78 -0.25
C ILE A 154 6.48 -8.07 -1.72
N LEU A 155 5.29 -7.70 -2.21
CA LEU A 155 4.94 -7.81 -3.62
C LEU A 155 5.83 -6.89 -4.48
N LEU A 156 5.95 -5.62 -4.13
CA LEU A 156 6.77 -4.68 -4.88
C LEU A 156 8.24 -5.10 -4.89
N LEU A 157 8.75 -5.60 -3.76
CA LEU A 157 10.09 -6.15 -3.64
C LEU A 157 10.28 -7.37 -4.56
N TYR A 158 9.29 -8.26 -4.61
CA TYR A 158 9.29 -9.41 -5.52
C TYR A 158 9.33 -9.00 -6.99
N GLN A 159 8.55 -7.99 -7.38
CA GLN A 159 8.59 -7.46 -8.75
C GLN A 159 9.91 -6.71 -9.03
N ASN A 160 10.47 -6.01 -8.05
CA ASN A 160 11.72 -5.27 -8.22
C ASN A 160 12.91 -6.19 -8.48
N ASN A 161 12.94 -7.39 -7.87
CA ASN A 161 14.02 -8.37 -8.03
C ASN A 161 14.25 -8.84 -9.47
N MET A 162 13.29 -8.62 -10.36
CA MET A 162 13.45 -8.80 -11.79
C MET A 162 14.53 -7.93 -12.42
N PHE A 163 14.69 -6.73 -11.87
CA PHE A 163 15.48 -5.68 -12.47
C PHE A 163 16.82 -5.61 -11.75
N SER A 164 17.86 -6.13 -12.40
CA SER A 164 19.21 -6.18 -11.82
C SER A 164 19.82 -4.80 -11.48
N SER A 165 19.25 -3.72 -12.00
CA SER A 165 19.77 -2.35 -11.87
C SER A 165 18.82 -1.38 -11.16
N ILE A 166 17.65 -1.83 -10.71
CA ILE A 166 16.70 -0.97 -9.99
C ILE A 166 16.89 -1.14 -8.48
N GLY A 167 17.17 -0.03 -7.80
CA GLY A 167 17.32 0.00 -6.35
C GLY A 167 15.99 -0.19 -5.60
N VAL A 168 16.09 -0.68 -4.37
CA VAL A 168 14.96 -0.73 -3.43
C VAL A 168 14.99 0.55 -2.60
N TYR A 169 14.01 1.43 -2.81
CA TYR A 169 13.95 2.75 -2.14
C TYR A 169 12.81 2.87 -1.11
N PHE A 170 11.84 1.96 -1.15
CA PHE A 170 10.61 1.99 -0.33
C PHE A 170 10.74 1.18 0.97
N LEU A 171 11.91 0.58 1.22
CA LEU A 171 12.25 -0.15 2.44
C LEU A 171 13.66 0.21 2.88
N GLU A 172 13.91 0.16 4.18
CA GLU A 172 15.27 0.27 4.72
C GLU A 172 16.08 -0.98 4.34
N PRO A 173 17.26 -0.81 3.72
CA PRO A 173 18.08 -1.95 3.31
C PRO A 173 18.56 -2.75 4.53
N THR A 174 18.08 -3.98 4.65
CA THR A 174 18.48 -4.91 5.71
C THR A 174 18.77 -6.29 5.14
N GLU A 175 19.60 -7.07 5.84
CA GLU A 175 19.80 -8.46 5.44
C GLU A 175 18.50 -9.26 5.66
N GLY A 176 18.09 -10.04 4.66
CA GLY A 176 16.91 -10.89 4.76
C GLY A 176 15.55 -10.16 4.68
N MET A 177 15.46 -8.97 4.06
CA MET A 177 14.22 -8.19 3.90
C MET A 177 12.97 -9.05 3.58
N PHE A 178 13.05 -9.95 2.58
CA PHE A 178 11.94 -10.85 2.23
C PHE A 178 11.49 -11.73 3.39
N ARG A 179 12.44 -12.34 4.10
CA ARG A 179 12.15 -13.23 5.23
C ARG A 179 11.57 -12.45 6.41
N ASN A 180 12.04 -11.23 6.62
CA ASN A 180 11.55 -10.35 7.69
C ASN A 180 10.10 -9.92 7.41
N LEU A 181 9.81 -9.47 6.18
CA LEU A 181 8.44 -9.15 5.76
C LEU A 181 7.53 -10.38 5.84
N ASP A 182 7.96 -11.52 5.32
CA ASP A 182 7.19 -12.77 5.36
C ASP A 182 6.83 -13.18 6.80
N THR A 183 7.82 -13.16 7.70
CA THR A 183 7.62 -13.49 9.11
C THR A 183 6.63 -12.52 9.77
N SER A 184 6.76 -11.23 9.47
CA SER A 184 5.86 -10.19 9.98
C SER A 184 4.42 -10.39 9.50
N ILE A 185 4.22 -10.60 8.19
CA ILE A 185 2.91 -10.83 7.57
C ILE A 185 2.23 -12.06 8.18
N VAL A 186 2.96 -13.16 8.35
CA VAL A 186 2.42 -14.41 8.94
C VAL A 186 2.07 -14.21 10.42
N SER A 187 2.94 -13.56 11.19
CA SER A 187 2.70 -13.29 12.61
C SER A 187 1.49 -12.37 12.80
N ARG A 188 1.41 -11.30 12.03
CA ARG A 188 0.37 -10.27 12.12
C ARG A 188 -0.99 -10.78 11.64
N ALA A 189 -1.02 -11.68 10.66
CA ALA A 189 -2.24 -12.40 10.32
C ALA A 189 -2.82 -13.19 11.50
N ASN A 190 -1.98 -13.80 12.34
CA ASN A 190 -2.42 -14.46 13.57
C ASN A 190 -2.95 -13.45 14.59
N THR A 191 -2.29 -12.31 14.76
CA THR A 191 -2.77 -11.21 15.61
C THR A 191 -4.14 -10.70 15.16
N LEU A 192 -4.36 -10.50 13.85
CA LEU A 192 -5.65 -10.05 13.30
C LEU A 192 -6.78 -11.01 13.64
N LYS A 193 -6.54 -12.34 13.59
CA LYS A 193 -7.55 -13.34 13.96
C LYS A 193 -7.93 -13.29 15.44
N THR A 194 -7.04 -12.80 16.31
CA THR A 194 -7.32 -12.57 17.73
C THR A 194 -8.06 -11.25 17.96
N LEU A 195 -7.70 -10.19 17.23
CA LEU A 195 -8.32 -8.86 17.37
C LEU A 195 -9.72 -8.78 16.73
N LEU A 196 -9.94 -9.52 15.63
CA LEU A 196 -11.18 -9.50 14.84
C LEU A 196 -11.72 -10.93 14.65
N PRO A 197 -12.12 -11.61 15.75
CA PRO A 197 -12.56 -13.00 15.69
C PRO A 197 -13.78 -13.22 14.79
N GLU A 198 -14.65 -12.22 14.66
CA GLU A 198 -15.81 -12.21 13.77
C GLU A 198 -15.44 -12.25 12.28
N LEU A 199 -14.22 -11.84 11.92
CA LEU A 199 -13.70 -11.86 10.55
C LEU A 199 -12.75 -13.05 10.29
N SER A 200 -12.63 -13.99 11.24
CA SER A 200 -11.66 -15.09 11.16
C SER A 200 -11.76 -15.90 9.86
N ALA A 201 -12.96 -16.14 9.34
CA ALA A 201 -13.13 -16.86 8.08
C ALA A 201 -12.56 -16.09 6.87
N ALA A 202 -12.74 -14.77 6.82
CA ALA A 202 -12.18 -13.92 5.78
C ALA A 202 -10.65 -13.87 5.88
N LEU A 203 -10.12 -13.68 7.10
CA LEU A 203 -8.68 -13.66 7.37
C LEU A 203 -8.01 -14.99 7.02
N GLN A 204 -8.64 -16.13 7.34
CA GLN A 204 -8.14 -17.46 6.93
C GLN A 204 -8.09 -17.63 5.41
N ASN A 205 -8.98 -16.99 4.66
CA ASN A 205 -8.93 -17.02 3.20
C ASN A 205 -7.74 -16.21 2.66
N LEU A 206 -7.44 -15.05 3.28
CA LEU A 206 -6.25 -14.27 2.96
C LEU A 206 -4.97 -15.05 3.24
N ASP A 207 -4.92 -15.76 4.38
CA ASP A 207 -3.80 -16.63 4.75
C ASP A 207 -3.57 -17.74 3.72
N LYS A 208 -4.64 -18.38 3.25
CA LYS A 208 -4.54 -19.41 2.20
C LYS A 208 -4.00 -18.86 0.90
N GLN A 209 -4.45 -17.67 0.48
CA GLN A 209 -3.98 -17.01 -0.73
C GLN A 209 -2.51 -16.60 -0.62
N TYR A 210 -2.11 -16.06 0.55
CA TYR A 210 -0.72 -15.72 0.83
C TYR A 210 0.16 -16.99 0.85
N GLY A 211 -0.25 -18.03 1.60
CA GLY A 211 0.49 -19.29 1.70
C GLY A 211 0.65 -20.02 0.36
N PHE A 212 -0.26 -19.82 -0.60
CA PHE A 212 -0.12 -20.36 -1.95
C PHE A 212 1.04 -19.73 -2.73
N ILE A 213 1.26 -18.42 -2.57
CA ILE A 213 2.34 -17.69 -3.27
C ILE A 213 3.65 -17.64 -2.46
N GLN A 214 3.57 -17.74 -1.13
CA GLN A 214 4.69 -17.60 -0.20
C GLN A 214 5.96 -18.40 -0.61
N PRO A 215 5.90 -19.69 -1.00
CA PRO A 215 7.10 -20.42 -1.39
C PRO A 215 7.86 -19.78 -2.56
N ARG A 216 7.14 -19.15 -3.50
CA ARG A 216 7.70 -18.49 -4.68
C ARG A 216 8.26 -17.12 -4.38
N LEU A 217 7.75 -16.44 -3.35
CA LEU A 217 8.34 -15.19 -2.85
C LEU A 217 9.72 -15.46 -2.22
N LEU A 218 9.85 -16.58 -1.50
CA LEU A 218 11.07 -16.97 -0.80
C LEU A 218 12.11 -17.63 -1.72
N ASP A 219 11.69 -18.46 -2.67
CA ASP A 219 12.55 -19.08 -3.69
C ASP A 219 12.21 -18.56 -5.10
N HIS A 220 12.58 -17.30 -5.34
CA HIS A 220 12.23 -16.58 -6.57
C HIS A 220 13.18 -16.87 -7.76
N HIS A 221 14.21 -17.70 -7.57
CA HIS A 221 15.22 -17.98 -8.60
C HIS A 221 14.81 -19.11 -9.56
N THR A 222 13.85 -19.96 -9.17
CA THR A 222 13.50 -21.20 -9.88
C THR A 222 12.13 -21.15 -10.55
N ASP A 223 11.11 -20.57 -9.91
CA ASP A 223 9.71 -20.53 -10.39
C ASP A 223 9.05 -19.15 -10.23
N TRP A 224 9.58 -18.17 -10.95
CA TRP A 224 9.12 -16.78 -10.90
C TRP A 224 7.77 -16.57 -11.62
N VAL A 225 6.78 -15.97 -10.95
CA VAL A 225 5.38 -15.83 -11.41
C VAL A 225 4.79 -14.44 -11.09
N PRO A 226 5.22 -13.37 -11.79
CA PRO A 226 4.87 -11.97 -11.50
C PRO A 226 3.38 -11.72 -11.39
N THR A 227 2.65 -12.11 -12.45
CA THR A 227 1.23 -11.82 -12.63
C THR A 227 0.38 -12.58 -11.61
N ILE A 228 0.77 -13.82 -11.30
CA ILE A 228 0.06 -14.63 -10.29
C ILE A 228 0.31 -14.05 -8.89
N ALA A 229 1.54 -13.65 -8.58
CA ALA A 229 1.85 -13.01 -7.31
C ALA A 229 1.07 -11.69 -7.14
N ALA A 230 1.07 -10.84 -8.17
CA ALA A 230 0.31 -9.61 -8.19
C ALA A 230 -1.19 -9.88 -8.02
N PHE A 231 -1.75 -10.86 -8.73
CA PHE A 231 -3.17 -11.22 -8.62
C PHE A 231 -3.58 -11.56 -7.18
N TYR A 232 -2.87 -12.46 -6.51
CA TYR A 232 -3.23 -12.87 -5.15
C TYR A 232 -2.95 -11.78 -4.12
N LEU A 233 -1.77 -11.15 -4.18
CA LEU A 233 -1.37 -10.20 -3.15
C LEU A 233 -2.13 -8.88 -3.27
N LEU A 234 -2.41 -8.37 -4.47
CA LEU A 234 -3.25 -7.18 -4.64
C LEU A 234 -4.72 -7.45 -4.29
N ARG A 235 -5.22 -8.67 -4.54
CA ARG A 235 -6.54 -9.07 -4.04
C ARG A 235 -6.59 -9.10 -2.52
N ASN A 236 -5.52 -9.59 -1.87
CA ASN A 236 -5.42 -9.59 -0.42
C ASN A 236 -5.43 -8.15 0.12
N THR A 237 -4.63 -7.25 -0.45
CA THR A 237 -4.55 -5.85 0.01
C THR A 237 -5.84 -5.09 -0.23
N ALA A 238 -6.52 -5.31 -1.36
CA ALA A 238 -7.86 -4.77 -1.60
C ALA A 238 -8.87 -5.24 -0.54
N THR A 239 -8.83 -6.52 -0.18
CA THR A 239 -9.71 -7.08 0.86
C THR A 239 -9.40 -6.50 2.24
N LEU A 240 -8.10 -6.40 2.59
CA LEU A 240 -7.66 -5.79 3.85
C LEU A 240 -8.07 -4.31 3.94
N ASN A 241 -7.91 -3.56 2.86
CA ASN A 241 -8.31 -2.15 2.82
C ASN A 241 -9.83 -1.99 2.96
N GLN A 242 -10.63 -2.89 2.37
CA GLN A 242 -12.08 -2.89 2.56
C GLN A 242 -12.46 -3.16 4.02
N ILE A 243 -11.85 -4.17 4.64
CA ILE A 243 -12.09 -4.47 6.07
C ILE A 243 -11.67 -3.29 6.95
N ALA A 244 -10.53 -2.67 6.66
CA ALA A 244 -10.05 -1.49 7.38
C ALA A 244 -11.01 -0.30 7.24
N ARG A 245 -11.57 -0.08 6.05
CA ARG A 245 -12.57 0.95 5.81
C ARG A 245 -13.84 0.71 6.64
N ASP A 246 -14.32 -0.53 6.68
CA ASP A 246 -15.49 -0.90 7.48
C ASP A 246 -15.21 -0.71 8.99
N GLN A 247 -13.97 -0.97 9.43
CA GLN A 247 -13.55 -0.76 10.82
C GLN A 247 -13.44 0.73 11.17
N ALA A 248 -12.86 1.55 10.29
CA ALA A 248 -12.75 3.00 10.48
C ALA A 248 -14.12 3.69 10.55
N GLN A 249 -15.12 3.19 9.83
CA GLN A 249 -16.50 3.70 9.89
C GLN A 249 -17.23 3.35 11.20
N ARG A 250 -16.79 2.31 11.90
CA ARG A 250 -17.37 1.84 13.17
C ARG A 250 -16.69 2.41 14.40
N SER A 251 -15.50 2.99 14.23
CA SER A 251 -14.71 3.65 15.28
C SER A 251 -15.29 5.03 15.60
#